data_AF-A0A3D2LAC1-F1
#
_entry.id   AF-A0A3D2LAC1-F1
#
_cell.length_a   1.000
_cell.length_b   1.000
_cell.length_c   1.000
_cell.angle_alpha   90.00
_cell.angle_beta   90.00
_cell.angle_gamma   90.00
#
_symmetry.space_group_name_H-M   'P 1'
#
loop_
_entity.id
_entity.type
_entity.pdbx_description
1 polymer ?
#
loop_
_entity_poly.entity_id
_entity_poly.type
_entity_poly.pdbx_seq_one_letter_code
_entity_poly.pdbx_strand_id
1 'polypeptide(L)'
;GVYFVTQNPRDLPESVLAQLGNRLQHALRAYTPAERKGVRAAAQSFRENETFDTEEVITQLGVGEALVSTLDAKGAPSVVQWTVIRPPASRLGP
;
A
#
# COMPACT_ATOMS: atom_id res chain seq x y z
N GLY A 1 -13.48 12.49 -0.89
CA GLY A 1 -13.11 11.06 -1.04
C GLY A 1 -13.25 10.38 0.29
N VAL A 2 -13.29 9.05 0.30
CA VAL A 2 -13.30 8.25 1.54
C VAL A 2 -11.92 7.62 1.68
N TYR A 3 -11.34 7.69 2.88
CA TYR A 3 -10.03 7.12 3.18
C TYR A 3 -10.19 6.14 4.33
N PHE A 4 -9.61 4.95 4.17
CA PHE A 4 -9.48 3.98 5.24
C PHE A 4 -8.01 3.80 5.56
N VAL A 5 -7.67 3.86 6.84
CA VAL A 5 -6.30 3.67 7.34
C VAL A 5 -6.36 2.58 8.39
N THR A 6 -5.69 1.46 8.12
CA THR A 6 -5.60 0.31 9.03
C THR A 6 -4.22 -0.32 8.96
N GLN A 7 -3.80 -0.94 10.06
CA GLN A 7 -2.62 -1.80 10.14
C GLN A 7 -2.88 -3.22 9.62
N ASN A 8 -4.14 -3.63 9.54
CA ASN A 8 -4.54 -4.96 9.10
C ASN A 8 -5.60 -4.86 8.00
N PRO A 9 -5.30 -5.28 6.75
CA PRO A 9 -6.26 -5.19 5.66
C PRO A 9 -7.54 -6.00 5.89
N ARG A 10 -7.53 -6.98 6.81
CA ARG A 10 -8.73 -7.76 7.17
C ARG A 10 -9.77 -6.97 7.97
N ASP A 11 -9.42 -5.79 8.48
CA ASP A 11 -10.36 -4.93 9.21
C ASP A 11 -11.40 -4.30 8.27
N LEU A 12 -11.17 -4.34 6.96
CA LEU A 12 -12.06 -3.82 5.94
C LEU A 12 -12.71 -4.97 5.17
N PRO A 13 -14.06 -4.95 4.98
CA PRO A 13 -14.73 -5.91 4.12
C PRO A 13 -14.19 -5.87 2.69
N GLU A 14 -14.09 -7.03 2.04
CA GLU A 14 -13.58 -7.14 0.68
C GLU A 14 -14.39 -6.31 -0.33
N SER A 15 -15.71 -6.22 -0.13
CA SER A 15 -16.60 -5.38 -0.95
C SER A 15 -16.27 -3.89 -0.88
N VAL A 16 -15.70 -3.42 0.22
CA VAL A 16 -15.21 -2.04 0.36
C VAL A 16 -13.83 -1.91 -0.25
N LEU A 17 -12.91 -2.84 0.04
CA LEU A 17 -11.56 -2.85 -0.53
C LEU A 17 -11.56 -2.85 -2.07
N ALA A 18 -12.48 -3.59 -2.68
CA ALA A 18 -12.64 -3.67 -4.13
C ALA A 18 -13.04 -2.33 -4.78
N GLN A 19 -13.60 -1.40 -4.01
CA GLN A 19 -13.98 -0.06 -4.50
C GLN A 19 -12.87 0.97 -4.34
N LEU A 20 -11.80 0.65 -3.60
CA LEU A 20 -10.70 1.58 -3.35
C LEU A 20 -9.68 1.53 -4.49
N GLY A 21 -9.72 2.53 -5.37
CA GLY A 21 -8.81 2.62 -6.51
C GLY A 21 -7.40 3.13 -6.17
N ASN A 22 -7.26 3.93 -5.11
CA ASN A 22 -5.97 4.40 -4.62
C ASN A 22 -5.51 3.50 -3.47
N ARG A 23 -4.25 3.07 -3.50
CA ARG A 23 -3.67 2.24 -2.45
C ARG A 23 -2.28 2.73 -2.07
N LEU A 24 -2.09 2.88 -0.76
CA LEU A 24 -0.81 3.19 -0.13
C LEU A 24 -0.56 2.10 0.91
N GLN A 25 0.47 1.29 0.70
CA GLN A 25 0.81 0.15 1.55
C GLN A 25 2.18 0.36 2.16
N HIS A 26 2.20 0.56 3.47
CA HIS A 26 3.43 0.53 4.26
C HIS A 26 3.91 -0.90 4.49
N ALA A 27 5.11 -1.02 5.07
CA ALA A 27 5.73 -2.29 5.42
C ALA A 27 4.75 -3.24 6.13
N LEU A 28 4.65 -4.47 5.60
CA LEU A 28 4.00 -5.57 6.29
C LEU A 28 5.05 -6.56 6.76
N ARG A 29 4.95 -6.98 8.02
CA ARG A 29 5.79 -8.03 8.58
C ARG A 29 4.95 -9.29 8.71
N ALA A 30 5.53 -10.43 8.34
CA ALA A 30 4.86 -11.72 8.40
C ALA A 30 5.74 -12.76 9.08
N TYR A 31 5.30 -13.23 10.24
CA TYR A 31 6.01 -14.23 11.05
C TYR A 31 5.28 -15.57 11.04
N THR A 32 3.97 -15.55 10.77
CA THR A 32 3.11 -16.73 10.68
C THR A 32 2.76 -17.07 9.22
N PRO A 33 2.37 -18.33 8.91
CA PRO A 33 1.87 -18.70 7.58
C PRO A 33 0.66 -17.87 7.13
N ALA A 34 -0.22 -17.50 8.05
CA ALA A 34 -1.41 -16.72 7.76
C ALA A 34 -1.07 -15.26 7.38
N GLU A 35 -0.07 -14.67 8.03
CA GLU A 35 0.43 -13.33 7.65
C GLU A 35 1.13 -13.37 6.30
N ARG A 36 1.92 -14.40 5.99
CA ARG A 36 2.58 -14.53 4.67
C ARG A 36 1.57 -14.56 3.52
N LYS A 37 0.46 -15.28 3.69
CA LYS A 37 -0.65 -15.26 2.73
C LYS A 37 -1.26 -13.87 2.58
N GLY A 38 -1.40 -13.13 3.69
CA GLY A 38 -1.89 -11.76 3.68
C GLY A 38 -0.95 -10.80 2.94
N VAL A 39 0.36 -10.91 3.17
CA VAL A 39 1.38 -10.13 2.46
C VAL A 39 1.32 -10.39 0.96
N ARG A 40 1.28 -11.66 0.55
CA ARG A 40 1.15 -12.04 -0.86
C ARG A 40 -0.11 -11.46 -1.50
N ALA A 41 -1.25 -11.60 -0.84
CA ALA A 41 -2.51 -11.04 -1.34
C ALA A 41 -2.45 -9.51 -1.48
N ALA A 42 -1.84 -8.82 -0.50
CA ALA A 42 -1.64 -7.37 -0.57
C ALA A 42 -0.71 -6.98 -1.73
N ALA A 43 0.39 -7.70 -1.95
CA ALA A 43 1.31 -7.45 -3.06
C ALA A 43 0.62 -7.67 -4.43
N GLN A 44 -0.06 -8.80 -4.60
CA GLN A 44 -0.77 -9.15 -5.85
C GLN A 44 -1.95 -8.25 -6.18
N SER A 45 -2.44 -7.50 -5.19
CA SER A 45 -3.53 -6.55 -5.41
C SER A 45 -3.08 -5.28 -6.17
N PHE A 46 -1.77 -5.06 -6.29
CA PHE A 46 -1.19 -3.95 -7.05
C PHE A 46 -1.01 -4.32 -8.53
N ARG A 47 -0.98 -3.30 -9.39
CA ARG A 47 -0.52 -3.47 -10.76
C ARG A 47 1.00 -3.64 -10.76
N GLU A 48 1.47 -4.73 -11.36
CA GLU A 48 2.88 -5.13 -11.39
C GLU A 48 3.81 -4.05 -11.95
N ASN A 49 5.04 -4.03 -11.43
CA ASN A 49 6.11 -3.16 -11.88
C ASN A 49 7.29 -4.04 -12.35
N GLU A 50 7.79 -3.79 -13.56
CA GLU A 50 8.91 -4.56 -14.15
C GLU A 50 10.26 -4.30 -13.44
N THR A 51 10.37 -3.21 -12.68
CA THR A 51 11.61 -2.81 -12.02
C THR A 51 11.85 -3.47 -10.66
N PHE A 52 10.81 -4.03 -10.03
CA PHE A 52 10.93 -4.70 -8.74
C PHE A 52 9.77 -5.66 -8.45
N ASP A 53 10.02 -6.70 -7.65
CA ASP A 53 8.97 -7.57 -7.12
C ASP A 53 8.26 -6.92 -5.93
N THR A 54 6.94 -6.75 -6.06
CA THR A 54 6.11 -6.13 -5.02
C THR A 54 6.01 -7.02 -3.77
N GLU A 55 5.98 -8.36 -3.91
CA GLU A 55 5.92 -9.30 -2.77
C GLU A 55 7.23 -9.31 -1.98
N GLU A 56 8.36 -9.09 -2.65
CA GLU A 56 9.64 -8.92 -1.99
C GLU A 56 9.71 -7.56 -1.27
N VAL A 57 9.49 -6.47 -2.01
CA VAL A 57 9.68 -5.10 -1.51
C VAL A 57 8.78 -4.79 -0.32
N ILE A 58 7.51 -5.21 -0.32
CA ILE A 58 6.56 -4.93 0.77
C ILE A 58 7.08 -5.39 2.15
N THR A 59 7.92 -6.44 2.18
CA THR A 59 8.52 -6.97 3.42
C THR A 59 9.84 -6.32 3.79
N GLN A 60 10.46 -5.59 2.86
CA GLN A 60 11.75 -4.92 3.03
C GLN A 60 11.60 -3.42 3.32
N LEU A 61 10.43 -2.83 3.03
CA LEU A 61 10.13 -1.43 3.30
C LEU A 61 10.57 -0.98 4.70
N GLY A 62 11.24 0.16 4.74
CA GLY A 62 11.61 0.90 5.94
C GLY A 62 10.51 1.81 6.47
N VAL A 63 10.78 2.46 7.60
CA VAL A 63 9.89 3.51 8.13
C VAL A 63 9.90 4.71 7.19
N GLY A 64 8.72 5.21 6.86
CA GLY A 64 8.57 6.32 5.91
C GLY A 64 8.59 5.88 4.44
N GLU A 65 8.62 4.57 4.16
CA GLU A 65 8.50 4.06 2.79
C GLU A 65 7.14 3.38 2.56
N ALA A 66 6.67 3.41 1.32
CA ALA A 66 5.42 2.77 0.93
C ALA A 66 5.42 2.35 -0.54
N LEU A 67 4.66 1.30 -0.82
CA LEU A 67 4.18 0.97 -2.16
C LEU A 67 2.93 1.78 -2.44
N VAL A 68 2.94 2.54 -3.53
CA VAL A 68 1.87 3.49 -3.88
C VAL A 68 1.38 3.23 -5.29
N SER A 69 0.06 3.13 -5.41
CA SER A 69 -0.66 3.08 -6.69
C SER A 69 -1.83 4.04 -6.60
N THR A 70 -1.90 4.98 -7.53
CA THR A 70 -2.99 5.95 -7.63
C THR A 70 -3.71 5.80 -8.95
N LEU A 71 -4.94 6.30 -9.01
CA LEU A 71 -5.70 6.32 -10.26
C LEU A 71 -5.07 7.30 -11.26
N ASP A 72 -4.99 6.87 -12.52
CA ASP A 72 -4.60 7.70 -13.65
C ASP A 72 -5.76 8.60 -14.13
N ALA A 73 -5.53 9.37 -15.18
CA ALA A 73 -6.55 10.28 -15.75
C ALA A 73 -7.82 9.56 -16.28
N LYS A 74 -7.75 8.25 -16.51
CA LYS A 74 -8.87 7.41 -16.95
C LYS A 74 -9.53 6.66 -15.79
N GLY A 75 -9.05 6.85 -14.56
CA GLY A 75 -9.55 6.16 -13.37
C GLY A 75 -9.03 4.72 -13.22
N ALA A 76 -7.98 4.33 -13.95
CA ALA A 76 -7.34 3.03 -13.80
C ALA A 76 -6.16 3.10 -12.82
N PRO A 77 -5.92 2.08 -11.99
CA PRO A 77 -4.74 2.05 -11.12
C PRO A 77 -3.42 2.12 -11.93
N SER A 78 -2.53 3.01 -11.50
CA SER A 78 -1.18 3.11 -12.04
C SER A 78 -0.34 1.89 -11.69
N VAL A 79 0.78 1.69 -12.40
CA VAL A 79 1.81 0.74 -11.98
C VAL A 79 2.31 1.14 -10.59
N VAL A 80 2.45 0.15 -9.69
CA VAL A 80 2.89 0.41 -8.32
C VAL A 80 4.30 1.00 -8.29
N GLN A 81 4.49 2.00 -7.44
CA GLN A 81 5.79 2.65 -7.24
C GLN A 81 6.24 2.47 -5.79
N TRP A 82 7.53 2.20 -5.61
CA TRP A 82 8.16 2.37 -4.31
C TRP A 82 8.44 3.86 -4.09
N THR A 83 7.95 4.39 -2.98
CA THR A 83 8.01 5.82 -2.68
C THR A 83 8.43 6.07 -1.24
N VAL A 84 9.09 7.22 -1.04
CA VAL A 84 9.37 7.77 0.28
C VAL A 84 8.27 8.78 0.63
N ILE A 85 7.69 8.62 1.80
CA ILE A 85 6.64 9.48 2.33
C ILE A 85 7.29 10.73 2.91
N ARG A 86 6.88 11.88 2.38
CA ARG A 86 7.28 13.17 2.92
C ARG A 86 6.81 13.26 4.38
N PRO A 87 7.70 13.59 5.34
CA PRO A 87 7.31 13.74 6.72
C PRO A 87 6.29 14.88 6.87
N PRO A 88 5.40 14.81 7.88
CA PRO A 88 4.42 15.85 8.11
C PRO A 88 5.14 17.19 8.36
N ALA A 89 4.72 18.22 7.65
CA ALA A 89 5.13 19.59 7.96
C ALA A 89 4.27 20.09 9.12
N SER A 90 4.90 20.49 10.22
CA SER A 90 4.22 21.23 11.28
C SER A 90 4.55 22.71 11.14
N ARG A 91 3.54 23.58 11.30
CA ARG A 91 3.76 25.01 11.52
C ARG A 91 3.70 25.25 13.02
N LEU A 92 4.85 25.25 13.66
CA LEU A 92 4.98 25.60 15.08
C LEU A 92 5.26 27.11 15.18
N GLY A 93 4.26 27.86 15.66
CA GLY A 93 4.31 29.33 15.79
C GLY A 93 3.54 30.08 14.68
N PRO A 94 3.27 31.39 14.87
CA PRO A 94 2.60 32.23 13.87
C PRO A 94 3.39 32.34 12.56
#